data_AF-A0A840SBG6-F1
#
_entry.id   AF-A0A840SBG6-F1
#
_cell.length_a   1.000
_cell.length_b   1.000
_cell.length_c   1.000
_cell.angle_alpha   90.00
_cell.angle_beta   90.00
_cell.angle_gamma   90.00
#
_symmetry.space_group_name_H-M   'P 1'
#
loop_
_entity.id
_entity.type
_entity.pdbx_description
1 polymer ?
#
loop_
_entity_poly.entity_id
_entity_poly.type
_entity_poly.pdbx_seq_one_letter_code
_entity_poly.pdbx_strand_id
1 'polypeptide(L)'
;MKQETRLRWVRAGGLYDLLVSWPLLTPWSLAWMSEQLNTANQALGLAGQASVPDGQHALLAGLLASLILLWGGVRALWPSEQLGSWDALTRLLFATQLIAAALSGQPQLLLVYAAMELLFGAMQWGGLSSLGSAAAVPRYPAASRS
;
A
#
# COMPACT_ATOMS: atom_id res chain seq x y z
N MET A 1 -12.76 19.44 -10.12
CA MET A 1 -12.79 18.73 -8.81
C MET A 1 -11.64 17.73 -8.58
N LYS A 2 -10.54 17.75 -9.34
CA LYS A 2 -9.69 16.54 -9.43
C LYS A 2 -8.43 16.52 -8.55
N GLN A 3 -7.73 17.65 -8.39
CA GLN A 3 -6.39 17.63 -7.77
C GLN A 3 -6.42 17.55 -6.24
N GLU A 4 -7.10 18.47 -5.56
CA GLU A 4 -7.18 18.48 -4.09
C GLU A 4 -7.81 17.20 -3.54
N THR A 5 -8.85 16.68 -4.20
CA THR A 5 -9.49 15.42 -3.83
C THR A 5 -8.50 14.25 -3.91
N ARG A 6 -7.68 14.17 -4.97
CA ARG A 6 -6.64 13.13 -5.09
C ARG A 6 -5.61 13.22 -3.98
N LEU A 7 -5.13 14.41 -3.66
CA LEU A 7 -4.15 14.61 -2.58
C LEU A 7 -4.71 14.18 -1.22
N ARG A 8 -6.01 14.40 -0.97
CA ARG A 8 -6.69 13.88 0.23
C ARG A 8 -6.71 12.36 0.25
N TRP A 9 -6.96 11.70 -0.88
CA TRP A 9 -6.91 10.24 -1.00
C TRP A 9 -5.49 9.67 -0.86
N VAL A 10 -4.47 10.36 -1.38
CA VAL A 10 -3.06 9.98 -1.18
C VAL A 10 -2.68 10.05 0.28
N ARG A 11 -3.09 11.12 0.97
CA ARG A 11 -2.86 11.28 2.41
C ARG A 11 -3.61 10.24 3.23
N ALA A 12 -4.89 10.01 2.92
CA ALA A 12 -5.72 9.01 3.59
C ALA A 12 -5.17 7.59 3.39
N GLY A 13 -4.72 7.25 2.18
CA GLY A 13 -4.05 5.97 1.90
C GLY A 13 -2.75 5.82 2.70
N GLY A 14 -1.94 6.88 2.81
CA GLY A 14 -0.75 6.86 3.66
C GLY A 14 -1.05 6.61 5.14
N LEU A 15 -2.10 7.25 5.67
CA LEU A 15 -2.55 7.02 7.05
C LEU A 15 -3.14 5.62 7.26
N TYR A 16 -3.90 5.11 6.28
CA TYR A 16 -4.43 3.76 6.31
C TYR A 16 -3.31 2.72 6.40
N ASP A 17 -2.28 2.84 5.56
CA ASP A 17 -1.14 1.93 5.57
C ASP A 17 -0.40 1.98 6.92
N LEU A 18 -0.26 3.16 7.55
CA LEU A 18 0.30 3.28 8.90
C LEU A 18 -0.53 2.52 9.94
N LEU A 19 -1.86 2.66 9.90
CA LEU A 19 -2.77 2.03 10.86
C LEU A 19 -2.86 0.51 10.69
N VAL A 20 -2.81 0.01 9.47
CA VAL A 20 -2.97 -1.42 9.18
C VAL A 20 -1.64 -2.17 9.34
N SER A 21 -0.51 -1.55 8.99
CA SER A 21 0.78 -2.25 8.93
C SER A 21 1.64 -2.12 10.18
N TRP A 22 1.35 -1.21 11.12
CA TRP A 22 2.16 -1.10 12.35
C TRP A 22 2.24 -2.40 13.18
N PRO A 23 1.21 -3.27 13.27
CA PRO A 23 1.32 -4.53 14.00
C PRO A 23 2.16 -5.58 13.26
N LEU A 24 2.65 -5.31 12.05
CA LEU A 24 3.51 -6.24 11.33
C LEU A 24 5.00 -6.04 11.66
N LEU A 25 5.35 -5.01 12.45
CA LEU A 25 6.73 -4.68 12.80
C LEU A 25 7.42 -5.70 13.69
N THR A 26 6.67 -6.43 14.52
CA THR A 26 7.25 -7.38 15.48
C THR A 26 6.69 -8.78 15.25
N PRO A 27 7.49 -9.83 15.56
CA PRO A 27 7.07 -11.20 15.36
C PRO A 27 5.84 -11.58 16.22
N TRP A 28 5.72 -11.04 17.43
CA TRP A 28 4.57 -11.33 18.31
C TRP A 28 3.29 -10.66 17.81
N SER A 29 3.35 -9.41 17.33
CA SER A 29 2.17 -8.74 16.79
C SER A 29 1.75 -9.29 15.43
N LEU A 30 2.70 -9.82 14.65
CA LEU A 30 2.38 -10.55 13.42
C LEU A 30 1.59 -11.84 13.70
N ALA A 31 2.03 -12.66 14.65
CA ALA A 31 1.33 -13.88 15.03
C ALA A 31 -0.10 -13.57 15.52
N TRP A 32 -0.24 -12.53 16.35
CA TRP A 32 -1.55 -12.03 16.78
C TRP A 32 -2.41 -11.56 15.61
N MET A 33 -1.86 -10.80 14.66
CA MET A 33 -2.60 -10.36 13.47
C MET A 33 -3.07 -11.53 12.60
N SER A 34 -2.25 -12.57 12.44
CA SER A 34 -2.64 -13.80 11.72
C SER A 34 -3.83 -14.50 12.38
N GLU A 35 -3.87 -14.54 13.71
CA GLU A 35 -5.00 -15.09 14.47
C GLU A 35 -6.27 -14.25 14.30
N GLN A 36 -6.15 -12.92 14.37
CA GLN A 36 -7.28 -12.01 14.14
C GLN A 36 -7.84 -12.14 12.73
N LEU A 37 -6.97 -12.26 11.72
CA LEU A 37 -7.37 -12.50 10.33
C LEU A 37 -8.13 -13.82 10.20
N ASN A 38 -7.63 -14.89 10.81
CA ASN A 38 -8.30 -16.20 10.81
C ASN A 38 -9.65 -16.14 11.52
N THR A 39 -9.74 -15.44 12.64
CA THR A 39 -10.99 -15.26 13.40
C THR A 39 -12.02 -14.52 12.57
N ALA A 40 -11.64 -13.42 11.93
CA ALA A 40 -12.52 -12.66 11.04
C ALA A 40 -12.94 -13.48 9.81
N ASN A 41 -12.01 -14.21 9.20
CA ASN A 41 -12.30 -15.08 8.05
C ASN A 41 -13.33 -16.15 8.41
N GLN A 42 -13.17 -16.79 9.57
CA GLN A 42 -14.11 -17.79 10.09
C GLN A 42 -15.47 -17.19 10.46
N ALA A 43 -15.49 -16.02 11.12
CA ALA A 43 -16.73 -15.35 11.48
C ALA A 43 -17.60 -14.98 10.27
N LEU A 44 -16.96 -14.74 9.12
CA LEU A 44 -17.61 -14.47 7.84
C LEU A 44 -17.94 -15.74 7.03
N GLY A 45 -17.61 -16.92 7.54
CA GLY A 45 -17.83 -18.21 6.85
C GLY A 45 -16.98 -18.38 5.59
N LEU A 46 -15.85 -17.68 5.50
CA LEU A 46 -14.96 -17.70 4.33
C LEU A 46 -13.97 -18.88 4.41
N ALA A 47 -13.53 -19.38 3.25
CA ALA A 47 -12.56 -20.48 3.19
C ALA A 47 -11.12 -20.00 3.39
N GLY A 48 -10.21 -20.96 3.62
CA GLY A 48 -8.78 -20.71 3.80
C GLY A 48 -8.40 -20.37 5.24
N GLN A 49 -7.12 -20.53 5.55
CA GLN A 49 -6.55 -20.22 6.87
C GLN A 49 -5.11 -19.74 6.71
N ALA A 50 -4.74 -18.71 7.46
CA ALA A 50 -3.37 -18.24 7.57
C ALA A 50 -2.62 -19.14 8.54
N SER A 51 -1.45 -19.62 8.11
CA SER A 51 -0.51 -20.31 9.00
C SER A 51 0.15 -19.32 9.95
N VAL A 52 0.57 -19.81 11.12
CA VAL A 52 1.43 -19.05 12.02
C VAL A 52 2.78 -18.82 11.32
N PRO A 53 3.24 -17.57 11.18
CA PRO A 53 4.51 -17.28 10.51
C PRO A 53 5.68 -17.84 11.32
N ASP A 54 6.63 -18.48 10.65
CA ASP A 54 7.91 -18.83 11.25
C ASP A 54 8.83 -17.59 11.42
N GLY A 55 10.00 -17.79 12.03
CA GLY A 55 10.93 -16.69 12.30
C GLY A 55 11.45 -15.99 11.05
N GLN A 56 11.60 -16.69 9.92
CA GLN A 56 12.08 -16.09 8.68
C GLN A 56 10.98 -15.25 8.03
N HIS A 57 9.75 -15.75 7.97
CA HIS A 57 8.61 -15.00 7.47
C HIS A 57 8.32 -13.77 8.34
N ALA A 58 8.48 -13.88 9.66
CA ALA A 58 8.34 -12.76 10.57
C ALA A 58 9.40 -11.67 10.35
N LEU A 59 10.67 -12.04 10.09
CA LEU A 59 11.73 -11.09 9.74
C LEU A 59 11.39 -10.34 8.44
N LEU A 60 11.00 -11.07 7.39
CA LEU A 60 10.65 -10.48 6.10
C LEU A 60 9.42 -9.57 6.21
N ALA A 61 8.41 -9.98 6.98
CA ALA A 61 7.24 -9.17 7.26
C ALA A 61 7.61 -7.87 7.99
N GLY A 62 8.48 -7.93 9.00
CA GLY A 62 8.96 -6.74 9.71
C GLY A 62 9.73 -5.77 8.81
N LEU A 63 10.59 -6.29 7.91
CA LEU A 63 11.29 -5.47 6.92
C LEU A 63 10.32 -4.80 5.95
N LEU A 64 9.36 -5.55 5.39
CA LEU A 64 8.34 -5.01 4.50
C LEU A 64 7.47 -3.96 5.21
N ALA A 65 7.05 -4.25 6.44
CA ALA A 65 6.28 -3.33 7.27
C ALA A 65 7.04 -2.01 7.50
N SER A 66 8.34 -2.06 7.76
CA SER A 66 9.16 -0.85 7.93
C SER A 66 9.14 0.05 6.67
N LEU A 67 9.21 -0.57 5.47
CA LEU A 67 9.13 0.17 4.20
C LEU A 67 7.74 0.78 4.00
N ILE A 68 6.67 0.02 4.27
CA ILE A 68 5.29 0.50 4.16
C ILE A 68 5.05 1.67 5.11
N LEU A 69 5.56 1.59 6.35
CA LEU A 69 5.37 2.67 7.33
C LEU A 69 6.10 3.95 6.93
N LEU A 70 7.36 3.85 6.49
CA LEU A 70 8.11 5.01 6.00
C LEU A 70 7.41 5.62 4.78
N TRP A 71 6.99 4.79 3.82
CA TRP A 71 6.29 5.22 2.62
C TRP A 71 4.93 5.87 2.92
N GLY A 72 4.14 5.27 3.81
CA GLY A 72 2.88 5.82 4.31
C GLY A 72 3.08 7.16 5.00
N GLY A 73 4.13 7.28 5.82
CA GLY A 73 4.53 8.53 6.47
C GLY A 73 4.87 9.64 5.46
N VAL A 74 5.66 9.34 4.43
CA VAL A 74 5.98 10.31 3.36
C VAL A 74 4.73 10.82 2.67
N ARG A 75 3.79 9.94 2.31
CA ARG A 75 2.52 10.35 1.68
C ARG A 75 1.57 11.08 2.62
N ALA A 76 1.59 10.75 3.91
CA ALA A 76 0.76 11.40 4.91
C ALA A 76 1.22 12.86 5.19
N LEU A 77 2.53 13.10 5.15
CA LEU A 77 3.16 14.40 5.43
C LEU A 77 3.30 15.28 4.19
N TRP A 78 3.67 14.69 3.06
CA TRP A 78 3.94 15.41 1.81
C TRP A 78 3.20 14.77 0.61
N PRO A 79 1.85 14.81 0.59
CA PRO A 79 1.10 14.22 -0.50
C PRO A 79 1.38 14.94 -1.82
N SER A 80 1.66 14.17 -2.88
CA SER A 80 1.82 14.69 -4.24
C SER A 80 1.15 13.75 -5.26
N GLU A 81 0.83 14.27 -6.44
CA GLU A 81 0.19 13.45 -7.49
C GLU A 81 1.13 12.36 -8.02
N GLN A 82 2.43 12.66 -8.06
CA GLN A 82 3.45 11.68 -8.45
C GLN A 82 3.51 10.54 -7.44
N LEU A 83 3.52 10.85 -6.14
CA LEU A 83 3.48 9.84 -5.09
C LEU A 83 2.20 9.01 -5.15
N GLY A 84 1.05 9.63 -5.41
CA GLY A 84 -0.22 8.90 -5.59
C GLY A 84 -0.22 7.96 -6.80
N SER A 85 0.47 8.32 -7.88
CA SER A 85 0.53 7.49 -9.09
C SER A 85 1.46 6.30 -8.91
N TRP A 86 2.59 6.49 -8.24
CA TRP A 86 3.46 5.38 -7.82
C TRP A 86 2.75 4.48 -6.80
N ASP A 87 2.03 5.05 -5.84
CA ASP A 87 1.27 4.28 -4.87
C ASP A 87 0.18 3.44 -5.54
N ALA A 88 -0.53 3.99 -6.53
CA ALA A 88 -1.54 3.24 -7.27
C ALA A 88 -0.95 1.99 -7.97
N LEU A 89 0.27 2.07 -8.50
CA LEU A 89 0.97 0.90 -9.06
C LEU A 89 1.34 -0.12 -7.97
N THR A 90 1.84 0.36 -6.82
CA THR A 90 2.14 -0.50 -5.67
C THR A 90 0.87 -1.21 -5.17
N ARG A 91 -0.27 -0.52 -5.11
CA ARG A 91 -1.56 -1.12 -4.72
C ARG A 91 -2.04 -2.17 -5.71
N LEU A 92 -1.83 -1.97 -7.02
CA LEU A 92 -2.11 -3.01 -8.02
C LEU A 92 -1.24 -4.25 -7.81
N LEU A 93 0.04 -4.07 -7.48
CA LEU A 93 0.94 -5.18 -7.15
C LEU A 93 0.48 -5.91 -5.89
N PHE A 94 0.16 -5.19 -4.81
CA PHE A 94 -0.39 -5.78 -3.59
C PHE A 94 -1.70 -6.52 -3.82
N ALA A 95 -2.66 -5.91 -4.52
CA ALA A 95 -3.92 -6.57 -4.87
C ALA A 95 -3.69 -7.87 -5.64
N THR A 96 -2.74 -7.87 -6.58
CA THR A 96 -2.36 -9.07 -7.34
C THR A 96 -1.84 -10.17 -6.41
N GLN A 97 -0.96 -9.83 -5.47
CA GLN A 97 -0.42 -10.80 -4.50
C GLN A 97 -1.50 -11.31 -3.53
N LEU A 98 -2.40 -10.44 -3.06
CA LEU A 98 -3.50 -10.81 -2.17
C LEU A 98 -4.48 -11.78 -2.86
N ILE A 99 -4.81 -11.52 -4.13
CA ILE A 99 -5.66 -12.41 -4.93
C ILE A 99 -4.95 -13.76 -5.14
N ALA A 100 -3.68 -13.75 -5.56
CA ALA A 100 -2.92 -14.98 -5.76
C ALA A 100 -2.81 -15.82 -4.49
N ALA A 101 -2.59 -15.19 -3.34
CA ALA A 101 -2.57 -15.86 -2.04
C ALA A 101 -3.91 -16.51 -1.71
N ALA A 102 -5.02 -15.78 -1.86
CA ALA A 102 -6.37 -16.32 -1.62
C ALA A 102 -6.68 -17.51 -2.52
N LEU A 103 -6.30 -17.44 -3.80
CA LEU A 103 -6.46 -18.55 -4.75
C LEU A 103 -5.57 -19.76 -4.42
N SER A 104 -4.50 -19.56 -3.65
CA SER A 104 -3.57 -20.62 -3.20
C SER A 104 -3.96 -21.25 -1.86
N GLY A 105 -5.14 -20.91 -1.31
CA GLY A 105 -5.66 -21.50 -0.07
C GLY A 105 -5.41 -20.69 1.20
N GLN A 106 -4.82 -19.49 1.10
CA GLN A 106 -4.79 -18.52 2.20
C GLN A 106 -6.20 -17.96 2.48
N PRO A 107 -6.43 -17.22 3.58
CA PRO A 107 -7.76 -16.70 3.92
C PRO A 107 -8.39 -15.93 2.75
N GLN A 108 -9.62 -16.28 2.38
CA GLN A 108 -10.36 -15.56 1.33
C GLN A 108 -10.69 -14.11 1.72
N LEU A 109 -10.65 -13.77 3.01
CA LEU A 109 -10.75 -12.40 3.49
C LEU A 109 -9.70 -11.47 2.86
N LEU A 110 -8.56 -12.00 2.38
CA LEU A 110 -7.57 -11.25 1.59
C LEU A 110 -8.16 -10.62 0.32
N LEU A 111 -9.24 -11.16 -0.25
CA LEU A 111 -9.94 -10.57 -1.40
C LEU A 111 -10.64 -9.25 -1.04
N VAL A 112 -11.10 -9.11 0.21
CA VAL A 112 -11.67 -7.84 0.69
C VAL A 112 -10.59 -6.77 0.77
N TYR A 113 -9.41 -7.13 1.30
CA TYR A 113 -8.25 -6.25 1.29
C TYR A 113 -7.84 -5.89 -0.13
N ALA A 114 -7.79 -6.87 -1.05
CA ALA A 114 -7.48 -6.62 -2.46
C ALA A 114 -8.46 -5.62 -3.11
N ALA A 115 -9.76 -5.76 -2.83
CA ALA A 115 -10.77 -4.82 -3.30
C ALA A 115 -10.52 -3.40 -2.76
N MET A 116 -10.15 -3.27 -1.48
CA MET A 116 -9.77 -1.97 -0.90
C MET A 116 -8.53 -1.38 -1.56
N GLU A 117 -7.49 -2.19 -1.80
CA GLU A 117 -6.28 -1.76 -2.50
C GLU A 117 -6.59 -1.21 -3.90
N LEU A 118 -7.46 -1.91 -4.66
CA LEU A 118 -7.89 -1.47 -5.98
C LEU A 118 -8.70 -0.17 -5.92
N LEU A 119 -9.57 -0.01 -4.92
CA LEU A 119 -10.34 1.23 -4.73
C LEU A 119 -9.43 2.43 -4.44
N PHE A 120 -8.49 2.29 -3.50
CA PHE A 120 -7.52 3.34 -3.22
C PHE A 120 -6.63 3.63 -4.43
N GLY A 121 -6.14 2.59 -5.11
CA GLY A 121 -5.33 2.73 -6.32
C GLY A 121 -6.06 3.50 -7.42
N ALA A 122 -7.33 3.18 -7.66
CA ALA A 122 -8.16 3.89 -8.63
C ALA A 122 -8.39 5.36 -8.25
N MET A 123 -8.59 5.65 -6.96
CA MET A 123 -8.80 7.01 -6.46
C MET A 123 -7.53 7.88 -6.52
N GLN A 124 -6.35 7.28 -6.39
CA GLN A 124 -5.06 7.98 -6.41
C GLN A 124 -4.44 8.08 -7.82
N TRP A 125 -4.96 7.32 -8.79
CA TRP A 125 -4.41 7.26 -10.14
C TRP A 125 -4.36 8.64 -10.82
N GLY A 126 -3.13 9.08 -11.10
CA GLY A 126 -2.84 10.35 -11.76
C GLY A 126 -2.79 10.27 -13.30
N GLY A 127 -2.69 9.05 -13.86
CA GLY A 127 -2.29 8.79 -15.23
C GLY A 127 -0.76 8.67 -15.38
N LEU A 128 -0.27 8.31 -16.56
CA LEU A 128 1.19 8.23 -16.79
C LEU A 128 1.85 9.63 -16.78
N SER A 129 1.09 10.69 -17.08
CA SER A 129 1.61 12.06 -17.12
C SER A 129 2.11 12.55 -15.76
N SER A 130 1.50 12.12 -14.66
CA SER A 130 1.92 12.46 -13.29
C SER A 130 3.20 11.74 -12.86
N LEU A 131 3.58 10.64 -13.53
CA LEU A 131 4.86 9.97 -13.30
C LEU A 131 6.02 10.76 -13.95
N GLY A 132 5.76 11.39 -15.11
CA GLY A 132 6.76 12.09 -15.92
C GLY A 132 7.04 13.55 -15.52
N SER A 133 6.19 14.20 -14.71
CA SER A 133 6.36 15.61 -14.35
C SER A 133 7.65 15.92 -13.57
N ALA A 134 8.32 14.93 -12.98
CA ALA A 134 9.61 15.13 -12.31
C ALA A 134 10.82 15.26 -13.26
N ALA A 135 10.67 14.95 -14.55
CA ALA A 135 11.76 15.02 -15.53
C ALA A 135 11.87 16.39 -16.23
N ALA A 136 11.09 17.39 -15.81
CA ALA A 136 11.30 18.77 -16.25
C ALA A 136 12.57 19.32 -15.60
N VAL A 137 13.72 18.98 -16.19
CA VAL A 137 15.02 19.62 -15.92
C VAL A 137 14.79 21.13 -15.89
N PRO A 138 15.25 21.86 -14.84
CA PRO A 138 15.18 23.30 -14.84
C PRO A 138 15.87 23.80 -16.10
N ARG A 139 15.11 24.39 -17.04
CA ARG A 139 15.71 25.13 -18.15
C ARG A 139 16.29 26.39 -17.54
N TYR A 140 17.56 26.34 -17.16
CA TYR A 140 18.30 27.56 -16.88
C TYR A 140 18.22 28.45 -18.13
N PRO A 141 17.82 29.72 -18.00
CA PRO A 141 17.83 30.64 -19.13
C PRO A 141 19.25 30.66 -19.71
N ALA A 142 19.37 30.45 -21.02
CA ALA A 142 20.64 30.53 -21.70
C ALA A 142 21.24 31.92 -21.42
N ALA A 143 22.43 31.97 -20.82
CA ALA A 143 23.12 33.21 -20.56
C ALA A 143 23.24 33.99 -21.88
N SER A 144 22.63 35.17 -21.93
CA SER A 144 22.74 36.07 -23.06
C SER A 144 24.20 36.46 -23.21
N ARG A 145 24.86 35.98 -24.28
CA ARG A 145 26.17 36.49 -24.66
C ARG A 145 25.98 37.91 -25.19
N SER A 146 26.41 38.90 -24.40
CA SER A 146 26.65 40.28 -24.84
C SER A 146 27.99 40.37 -25.56
#